data_AF-A0A8T2AAX4-F1
#
_entry.id   AF-A0A8T2AAX4-F1
#
_cell.length_a   1.000
_cell.length_b   1.000
_cell.length_c   1.000
_cell.angle_alpha   90.00
_cell.angle_beta   90.00
_cell.angle_gamma   90.00
#
_symmetry.space_group_name_H-M   'P 1'
#
loop_
_entity.id
_entity.type
_entity.pdbx_description
1 polymer ?
#
loop_
_entity_poly.entity_id
_entity_poly.type
_entity_poly.pdbx_seq_one_letter_code
_entity_poly.pdbx_strand_id
1 'polypeptide(L)'
;MSRERERFEEIGKKIKREADAWPHQMAGIRRPMSGPPGNLNTITPCAACKLLRRRCAQECPFSPYFSPHEPHKFASVHKVFGASNVSKMLMEVPESQRADAANSLVYEANVRLRDPVYGCMGAISALQQQVQALQAELTAVRSEILKYKQREAVATLIVPSNSQVAGFHNSGGVSVIAPPPQRPSTPPQPTTAHPPPPSSCVFSQPTTRALEYGDIESENNSYFG
;
A
#
# COMPACT_ATOMS: atom_id res chain seq x y z
N MET A 1 13.47 48.02 -0.54
CA MET A 1 13.65 47.21 0.68
C MET A 1 12.90 47.81 1.89
N SER A 2 11.66 48.29 1.74
CA SER A 2 10.95 49.00 2.85
C SER A 2 9.43 48.88 2.84
N ARG A 3 8.84 47.80 2.30
CA ARG A 3 7.38 47.58 2.38
C ARG A 3 6.96 46.20 2.88
N GLU A 4 7.84 45.20 2.82
CA GLU A 4 7.55 43.85 3.35
C GLU A 4 7.81 43.70 4.86
N ARG A 5 8.62 44.58 5.47
CA ARG A 5 8.95 44.48 6.90
C ARG A 5 7.82 44.99 7.81
N GLU A 6 7.00 45.94 7.36
CA GLU A 6 5.87 46.47 8.14
C GLU A 6 4.68 45.49 8.21
N ARG A 7 4.47 44.67 7.16
CA ARG A 7 3.35 43.71 7.11
C ARG A 7 3.50 42.56 8.12
N PHE A 8 4.73 42.21 8.49
CA PHE A 8 4.99 41.11 9.42
C PHE A 8 4.81 41.51 10.90
N GLU A 9 4.96 42.79 11.24
CA GLU A 9 4.67 43.32 12.59
C GLU A 9 3.18 43.57 12.86
N GLU A 10 2.39 43.81 11.81
CA GLU A 10 0.94 44.02 11.92
C GLU A 10 0.18 42.71 12.19
N ILE A 11 0.68 41.58 11.67
CA ILE A 11 0.08 40.25 11.88
C ILE A 11 0.36 39.72 13.30
N GLY A 12 1.51 40.07 13.89
CA GLY A 12 1.88 39.66 15.26
C GLY A 12 1.05 40.31 16.37
N LYS A 13 0.41 41.46 16.11
CA LYS A 13 -0.45 42.17 17.09
C LYS A 13 -1.91 41.71 17.08
N LYS A 14 -2.34 40.94 16.08
CA LYS A 14 -3.71 40.40 16.00
C LYS A 14 -3.90 39.05 16.72
N ILE A 15 -2.82 38.32 16.99
CA ILE A 15 -2.88 36.97 17.60
C ILE A 15 -2.85 37.02 19.14
N LYS A 16 -2.50 38.16 19.77
CA LYS A 16 -2.42 38.30 21.24
C LYS A 16 -3.68 38.90 21.91
N ARG A 17 -4.79 39.08 21.20
CA ARG A 17 -6.04 39.63 21.77
C ARG A 17 -7.28 38.74 21.66
N GLU A 18 -7.14 37.49 21.22
CA GLU A 18 -8.26 36.52 21.26
C GLU A 18 -8.00 35.34 22.21
N ALA A 19 -7.32 35.62 23.34
CA ALA A 19 -7.16 34.66 24.43
C ALA A 19 -8.08 34.94 25.64
N ASP A 20 -8.78 36.09 25.67
CA ASP A 20 -9.59 36.50 26.83
C ASP A 20 -10.94 37.11 26.41
N ALA A 21 -11.88 36.27 25.95
CA ALA A 21 -13.31 36.64 25.87
C ALA A 21 -14.22 35.42 25.61
N TRP A 22 -14.57 34.66 26.65
CA TRP A 22 -15.79 33.86 26.63
C TRP A 22 -16.65 34.24 27.85
N PRO A 23 -17.77 34.97 27.64
CA PRO A 23 -18.64 35.39 28.72
C PRO A 23 -19.37 34.23 29.37
N HIS A 24 -19.45 34.29 30.69
CA HIS A 24 -20.38 33.53 31.51
C HIS A 24 -21.84 33.78 31.12
N GLN A 25 -22.69 32.81 31.47
CA GLN A 25 -24.12 32.98 31.78
C GLN A 25 -25.12 32.92 30.62
N MET A 26 -25.66 31.73 30.37
CA MET A 26 -27.11 31.54 30.13
C MET A 26 -27.51 30.20 30.77
N ALA A 27 -28.27 30.27 31.86
CA ALA A 27 -28.89 29.13 32.51
C ALA A 27 -30.15 28.70 31.73
N GLY A 28 -30.28 27.41 31.45
CA GLY A 28 -31.42 26.82 30.75
C GLY A 28 -31.49 25.31 30.93
N ILE A 29 -32.19 24.89 31.99
CA ILE A 29 -32.66 23.55 32.39
C ILE A 29 -32.27 22.36 31.48
N ARG A 30 -31.28 21.55 31.90
CA ARG A 30 -31.21 20.13 31.54
C ARG A 30 -31.82 19.31 32.67
N ARG A 31 -32.88 18.55 32.37
CA ARG A 31 -33.41 17.49 33.25
C ARG A 31 -32.30 16.46 33.50
N PRO A 32 -31.93 16.12 34.76
CA PRO A 32 -31.16 14.93 35.01
C PRO A 32 -32.12 13.73 35.01
N MET A 33 -31.99 12.84 34.02
CA MET A 33 -32.47 11.47 34.20
C MET A 33 -31.54 10.81 35.22
N SER A 34 -32.01 10.76 36.46
CA SER A 34 -31.43 10.03 37.57
C SER A 34 -31.50 8.52 37.28
N GLY A 35 -30.45 8.01 36.64
CA GLY A 35 -30.11 6.59 36.69
C GLY A 35 -29.42 6.25 38.03
N PRO A 36 -29.46 4.98 38.48
CA PRO A 36 -28.86 4.57 39.76
C PRO A 36 -27.34 4.76 39.76
N PRO A 37 -26.70 4.90 40.95
CA PRO A 37 -25.26 5.09 41.06
C PRO A 37 -24.55 3.75 40.84
N GLY A 38 -24.41 3.35 39.57
CA GLY A 38 -23.44 2.34 39.17
C GLY A 38 -22.08 3.01 39.06
N ASN A 39 -21.14 2.57 39.90
CA ASN A 39 -19.70 2.79 39.83
C ASN A 39 -19.23 3.46 38.51
N LEU A 40 -19.07 4.79 38.54
CA LEU A 40 -18.53 5.56 37.42
C LEU A 40 -17.00 5.54 37.49
N ASN A 41 -16.41 4.36 37.31
CA ASN A 41 -15.04 4.26 36.87
C ASN A 41 -14.90 5.14 35.62
N THR A 42 -13.90 6.01 35.60
CA THR A 42 -13.56 6.92 34.51
C THR A 42 -13.12 6.16 33.26
N ILE A 43 -14.04 5.45 32.63
CA ILE A 43 -13.79 4.71 31.39
C ILE A 43 -13.75 5.76 30.28
N THR A 44 -12.54 6.07 29.82
CA THR A 44 -12.34 6.85 28.60
C THR A 44 -13.13 6.16 27.48
N PRO A 45 -14.14 6.82 26.88
CA PRO A 45 -14.95 6.19 25.85
C PRO A 45 -14.07 5.86 24.64
N CYS A 46 -14.25 4.67 24.07
CA CYS A 46 -13.58 4.31 22.82
C CYS A 46 -13.91 5.28 21.68
N ALA A 47 -13.12 5.27 20.60
CA ALA A 47 -13.34 6.18 19.47
C ALA A 47 -14.76 6.07 18.88
N ALA A 48 -15.33 4.86 18.86
CA ALA A 48 -16.69 4.63 18.39
C ALA A 48 -17.75 5.31 19.26
N CYS A 49 -17.71 5.06 20.57
CA CYS A 49 -18.67 5.63 21.51
C CYS A 49 -18.53 7.16 21.60
N LYS A 50 -17.30 7.68 21.49
CA LYS A 50 -17.04 9.12 21.42
C LYS A 50 -17.66 9.74 20.16
N LEU A 51 -17.47 9.14 18.98
CA LEU A 51 -18.05 9.64 17.72
C LEU A 51 -19.59 9.55 17.72
N LEU A 52 -20.14 8.43 18.20
CA LEU A 52 -21.59 8.17 18.26
C LEU A 52 -22.29 8.88 19.42
N ARG A 53 -21.56 9.63 20.26
CA ARG A 53 -22.08 10.37 21.43
C ARG A 53 -22.92 9.50 22.39
N ARG A 54 -22.47 8.27 22.64
CA ARG A 54 -23.12 7.33 23.57
C ARG A 54 -22.16 6.85 24.66
N ARG A 55 -22.70 6.29 25.74
CA ARG A 55 -21.91 5.68 26.81
C ARG A 55 -21.15 4.45 26.31
N CYS A 56 -19.87 4.35 26.66
CA CYS A 56 -19.07 3.15 26.43
C CYS A 56 -19.32 2.15 27.56
N ALA A 57 -19.97 1.03 27.26
CA ALA A 57 -20.16 -0.08 28.20
C ALA A 57 -18.85 -0.87 28.41
N GLN A 58 -18.78 -1.69 29.46
CA GLN A 58 -17.65 -2.61 29.70
C GLN A 58 -17.48 -3.57 28.52
N GLU A 59 -18.58 -4.21 28.09
CA GLU A 59 -18.63 -5.11 26.94
C GLU A 59 -18.93 -4.37 25.63
N CYS A 60 -18.23 -3.26 25.37
CA CYS A 60 -18.41 -2.53 24.13
C CYS A 60 -17.73 -3.28 22.96
N PRO A 61 -18.45 -3.67 21.90
CA PRO A 61 -17.88 -4.45 20.80
C PRO A 61 -16.83 -3.70 19.97
N PHE A 62 -16.72 -2.39 20.17
CA PHE A 62 -15.75 -1.53 19.48
C PHE A 62 -14.53 -1.21 20.33
N SER A 63 -14.62 -1.31 21.66
CA SER A 63 -13.60 -0.82 22.57
C SER A 63 -12.23 -1.48 22.39
N PRO A 64 -12.14 -2.81 22.19
CA PRO A 64 -10.84 -3.46 21.99
C PRO A 64 -10.12 -3.05 20.69
N TYR A 65 -10.85 -2.58 19.68
CA TYR A 65 -10.31 -2.38 18.32
C TYR A 65 -10.21 -0.90 17.92
N PHE A 66 -10.98 -0.01 18.55
CA PHE A 66 -11.03 1.41 18.21
C PHE A 66 -10.61 2.29 19.39
N SER A 67 -9.30 2.46 19.54
CA SER A 67 -8.68 3.29 20.57
C SER A 67 -9.14 4.76 20.50
N PRO A 68 -9.39 5.43 21.64
CA PRO A 68 -9.70 6.86 21.67
C PRO A 68 -8.60 7.75 21.08
N HIS A 69 -7.36 7.26 20.99
CA HIS A 69 -6.22 7.98 20.41
C HIS A 69 -6.22 7.96 18.87
N GLU A 70 -7.01 7.09 18.25
CA GLU A 70 -7.09 6.95 16.80
C GLU A 70 -8.54 7.15 16.27
N PRO A 71 -9.15 8.32 16.52
CA PRO A 71 -10.56 8.56 16.18
C PRO A 71 -10.85 8.48 14.68
N HIS A 72 -9.84 8.76 13.85
CA HIS A 72 -9.94 8.70 12.40
C HIS A 72 -10.22 7.27 11.90
N LYS A 73 -9.69 6.22 12.55
CA LYS A 73 -9.96 4.83 12.17
C LYS A 73 -11.45 4.51 12.22
N PHE A 74 -12.10 4.84 13.34
CA PHE A 74 -13.54 4.62 13.46
C PHE A 74 -14.35 5.54 12.55
N ALA A 75 -13.93 6.80 12.38
CA ALA A 75 -14.62 7.73 11.49
C ALA A 75 -14.66 7.22 10.03
N SER A 76 -13.55 6.66 9.53
CA SER A 76 -13.49 6.09 8.19
C SER A 76 -14.44 4.91 8.01
N VAL A 77 -14.36 3.91 8.91
CA VAL A 77 -15.23 2.72 8.80
C VAL A 77 -16.70 3.06 9.04
N HIS A 78 -17.00 4.02 9.91
CA HIS A 78 -18.36 4.51 10.12
C HIS A 78 -18.94 5.16 8.86
N LYS A 79 -18.12 5.93 8.14
CA LYS A 79 -18.55 6.60 6.91
C LYS A 79 -18.80 5.63 5.76
N VAL A 80 -18.00 4.57 5.64
CA VAL A 80 -18.09 3.61 4.52
C VAL A 80 -19.04 2.46 4.79
N PHE A 81 -18.96 1.85 5.96
CA PHE A 81 -19.72 0.65 6.29
C PHE A 81 -20.90 0.94 7.23
N GLY A 82 -20.80 1.97 8.07
CA GLY A 82 -21.77 2.24 9.12
C GLY A 82 -21.53 1.43 10.39
N ALA A 83 -21.87 1.99 11.56
CA ALA A 83 -21.53 1.40 12.86
C ALA A 83 -22.19 0.02 13.08
N SER A 84 -23.45 -0.13 12.68
CA SER A 84 -24.20 -1.39 12.85
C SER A 84 -23.60 -2.52 12.03
N ASN A 85 -23.21 -2.25 10.77
CA ASN A 85 -22.59 -3.24 9.90
C ASN A 85 -21.21 -3.63 10.42
N VAL A 86 -20.40 -2.65 10.85
CA VAL A 86 -19.09 -2.95 11.48
C VAL A 86 -19.27 -3.83 12.72
N SER A 87 -20.25 -3.53 13.59
CA SER A 87 -20.54 -4.39 14.74
C SER A 87 -20.88 -5.81 14.31
N LYS A 88 -21.75 -5.96 13.31
CA LYS A 88 -22.19 -7.26 12.82
C LYS A 88 -21.02 -8.07 12.24
N MET A 89 -20.23 -7.48 11.34
CA MET A 89 -19.05 -8.12 10.73
C MET A 89 -18.02 -8.55 11.79
N LEU A 90 -17.77 -7.72 12.81
CA LEU A 90 -16.87 -8.11 13.90
C LEU A 90 -17.43 -9.28 14.72
N MET A 91 -18.74 -9.36 14.94
CA MET A 91 -19.34 -10.45 15.71
C MET A 91 -19.44 -11.77 14.92
N GLU A 92 -19.47 -11.71 13.58
CA GLU A 92 -19.44 -12.88 12.69
C GLU A 92 -18.05 -13.55 12.63
N VAL A 93 -17.00 -12.81 12.97
CA VAL A 93 -15.61 -13.30 13.00
C VAL A 93 -15.25 -13.84 14.39
N PRO A 94 -14.50 -14.97 14.49
CA PRO A 94 -13.97 -15.46 15.77
C PRO A 94 -13.16 -14.39 16.49
N GLU A 95 -13.23 -14.35 17.83
CA GLU A 95 -12.63 -13.29 18.63
C GLU A 95 -11.12 -13.08 18.35
N SER A 96 -10.39 -14.17 18.11
CA SER A 96 -8.96 -14.14 17.77
C SER A 96 -8.62 -13.38 16.49
N GLN A 97 -9.57 -13.27 15.55
CA GLN A 97 -9.37 -12.63 14.25
C GLN A 97 -10.02 -11.24 14.16
N ARG A 98 -10.79 -10.82 15.18
CA ARG A 98 -11.51 -9.55 15.13
C ARG A 98 -10.61 -8.32 15.04
N ALA A 99 -9.41 -8.38 15.63
CA ALA A 99 -8.42 -7.31 15.51
C ALA A 99 -7.98 -7.13 14.05
N ASP A 100 -7.68 -8.23 13.36
CA ASP A 100 -7.30 -8.21 11.95
C ASP A 100 -8.46 -7.79 11.06
N ALA A 101 -9.67 -8.28 11.32
CA ALA A 101 -10.88 -7.85 10.63
C ALA A 101 -11.11 -6.34 10.77
N ALA A 102 -10.97 -5.79 11.99
CA ALA A 102 -11.07 -4.35 12.21
C ALA A 102 -10.00 -3.56 11.42
N ASN A 103 -8.76 -4.04 11.38
CA ASN A 103 -7.69 -3.42 10.60
C ASN A 103 -7.98 -3.45 9.09
N SER A 104 -8.49 -4.57 8.56
CA SER A 104 -8.90 -4.70 7.16
C SER A 104 -10.03 -3.74 6.81
N LEU A 105 -11.07 -3.65 7.66
CA LEU A 105 -12.16 -2.69 7.48
C LEU A 105 -11.64 -1.24 7.47
N VAL A 106 -10.72 -0.90 8.36
CA VAL A 106 -10.10 0.44 8.37
C VAL A 106 -9.33 0.71 7.08
N TYR A 107 -8.55 -0.25 6.60
CA TYR A 107 -7.82 -0.13 5.34
C TYR A 107 -8.78 0.08 4.17
N GLU A 108 -9.77 -0.80 4.00
CA GLU A 108 -10.75 -0.73 2.93
C GLU A 108 -11.53 0.58 2.95
N ALA A 109 -11.96 1.03 4.13
CA ALA A 109 -12.65 2.30 4.27
C ALA A 109 -11.76 3.47 3.83
N ASN A 110 -10.49 3.49 4.26
CA ASN A 110 -9.56 4.55 3.87
C ASN A 110 -9.28 4.56 2.36
N VAL A 111 -9.16 3.39 1.73
CA VAL A 111 -8.99 3.32 0.27
C VAL A 111 -10.26 3.78 -0.44
N ARG A 112 -11.44 3.35 -0.01
CA ARG A 112 -12.73 3.78 -0.60
C ARG A 112 -12.98 5.28 -0.44
N LEU A 113 -12.50 5.90 0.64
CA LEU A 113 -12.59 7.35 0.83
C LEU A 113 -11.65 8.14 -0.08
N ARG A 114 -10.50 7.56 -0.48
CA ARG A 114 -9.55 8.17 -1.44
C ARG A 114 -9.98 7.93 -2.88
N ASP A 115 -10.54 6.76 -3.15
CA ASP A 115 -11.09 6.37 -4.45
C ASP A 115 -12.55 5.91 -4.28
N PRO A 116 -13.51 6.84 -4.40
CA PRO A 116 -14.93 6.55 -4.27
C PRO A 116 -15.49 5.63 -5.36
N VAL A 117 -14.79 5.48 -6.49
CA VAL A 117 -15.25 4.69 -7.64
C VAL A 117 -14.79 3.25 -7.49
N TYR A 118 -13.48 3.00 -7.40
CA TYR A 118 -12.93 1.65 -7.40
C TYR A 118 -12.45 1.18 -6.03
N GLY A 119 -12.11 2.07 -5.09
CA GLY A 119 -11.66 1.70 -3.75
C GLY A 119 -10.54 0.64 -3.77
N CYS A 120 -10.69 -0.42 -2.98
CA CYS A 120 -9.71 -1.52 -2.94
C CYS A 120 -9.61 -2.30 -4.25
N MET A 121 -10.66 -2.34 -5.08
CA MET A 121 -10.62 -3.00 -6.39
C MET A 121 -9.62 -2.33 -7.33
N GLY A 122 -9.49 -1.00 -7.28
CA GLY A 122 -8.49 -0.27 -8.08
C GLY A 122 -7.07 -0.66 -7.71
N ALA A 123 -6.80 -0.84 -6.40
CA ALA A 123 -5.51 -1.31 -5.92
C ALA A 123 -5.22 -2.75 -6.38
N ILE A 124 -6.22 -3.63 -6.35
CA ILE A 124 -6.09 -5.01 -6.84
C ILE A 124 -5.76 -5.01 -8.33
N SER A 125 -6.51 -4.26 -9.15
CA SER A 125 -6.27 -4.21 -10.60
C SER A 125 -4.90 -3.66 -10.95
N ALA A 126 -4.44 -2.60 -10.26
CA ALA A 126 -3.10 -2.05 -10.47
C ALA A 126 -2.00 -3.06 -10.12
N LEU A 127 -2.14 -3.79 -9.01
CA LEU A 127 -1.20 -4.83 -8.63
C LEU A 127 -1.20 -6.00 -9.62
N GLN A 128 -2.37 -6.41 -10.11
CA GLN A 128 -2.48 -7.47 -11.13
C GLN A 128 -1.78 -7.06 -12.43
N GLN A 129 -1.95 -5.81 -12.89
CA GLN A 129 -1.23 -5.29 -14.04
C GLN A 129 0.28 -5.27 -13.83
N GLN A 130 0.73 -4.89 -12.63
CA GLN A 130 2.16 -4.89 -12.30
C GLN A 130 2.75 -6.29 -12.30
N VAL A 131 2.04 -7.28 -11.74
CA VAL A 131 2.45 -8.69 -11.78
C VAL A 131 2.56 -9.17 -13.23
N GLN A 132 1.58 -8.85 -14.08
CA GLN A 132 1.62 -9.22 -15.50
C GLN A 132 2.79 -8.58 -16.25
N ALA A 133 3.03 -7.28 -16.03
CA ALA A 133 4.14 -6.56 -16.65
C ALA A 133 5.49 -7.16 -16.25
N LEU A 134 5.70 -7.40 -14.96
CA LEU A 134 6.93 -8.02 -14.44
C LEU A 134 7.10 -9.46 -14.97
N GLN A 135 6.02 -10.22 -15.07
CA GLN A 135 6.06 -11.58 -15.63
C GLN A 135 6.43 -11.57 -17.13
N ALA A 136 5.93 -10.58 -17.89
CA ALA A 136 6.29 -10.40 -19.29
C ALA A 136 7.77 -10.03 -19.45
N GLU A 137 8.28 -9.12 -18.62
CA GLU A 137 9.70 -8.75 -18.60
C GLU A 137 10.62 -9.94 -18.27
N LEU A 138 10.28 -10.69 -17.22
CA LEU A 138 11.01 -11.92 -16.87
C LEU A 138 11.02 -12.93 -18.02
N THR A 139 9.90 -13.09 -18.70
CA THR A 139 9.79 -14.01 -19.84
C THR A 139 10.63 -13.53 -21.03
N ALA A 140 10.62 -12.23 -21.31
CA ALA A 140 11.45 -11.63 -22.36
C ALA A 140 12.95 -11.85 -22.08
N VAL A 141 13.41 -11.55 -20.87
CA VAL A 141 14.81 -11.75 -20.47
C VAL A 141 15.21 -13.23 -20.53
N ARG A 142 14.35 -14.14 -20.06
CA ARG A 142 14.60 -15.59 -20.18
C ARG A 142 14.72 -16.03 -21.63
N SER A 143 13.85 -15.53 -22.51
CA SER A 143 13.92 -15.84 -23.95
C SER A 143 15.24 -15.35 -24.56
N GLU A 144 15.72 -14.18 -24.15
CA GLU A 144 16.96 -13.60 -24.66
C GLU A 144 18.19 -14.40 -24.19
N ILE A 145 18.22 -14.83 -22.92
CA ILE A 145 19.26 -15.72 -22.40
C ILE A 145 19.32 -17.03 -23.20
N LEU A 146 18.17 -17.63 -23.52
CA LEU A 146 18.12 -18.86 -24.32
C LEU A 146 18.68 -18.64 -25.73
N LYS A 147 18.36 -17.51 -26.37
CA LYS A 147 18.93 -17.16 -27.69
C LYS A 147 20.45 -17.02 -27.63
N TYR A 148 21.01 -16.37 -26.59
CA TYR A 148 22.46 -16.26 -26.43
C TYR A 148 23.12 -17.62 -26.25
N LYS A 149 22.56 -18.49 -25.39
CA LYS A 149 23.07 -19.86 -25.19
C LYS A 149 23.02 -20.70 -26.46
N GLN A 150 21.94 -20.58 -27.24
CA GLN A 150 21.82 -21.28 -28.52
C GLN A 150 22.85 -20.78 -29.53
N ARG A 151 23.08 -19.47 -29.60
CA ARG A 151 24.12 -18.88 -30.48
C ARG A 151 25.51 -19.36 -30.11
N GLU A 152 25.84 -19.45 -28.82
CA GLU A 152 27.11 -19.97 -28.32
C GLU A 152 27.31 -21.45 -28.70
N ALA A 153 26.27 -22.27 -28.52
CA ALA A 153 26.29 -23.68 -28.91
C ALA A 153 26.50 -23.86 -30.43
N VAL A 154 25.80 -23.07 -31.26
CA VAL A 154 25.94 -23.12 -32.72
C VAL A 154 27.31 -22.62 -33.16
N ALA A 155 27.85 -21.56 -32.55
CA ALA A 155 29.20 -21.07 -32.84
C ALA A 155 30.28 -22.14 -32.54
N THR A 156 30.11 -22.92 -31.47
CA THR A 156 31.03 -24.01 -31.11
C THR A 156 31.03 -25.15 -32.14
N LEU A 157 29.90 -25.40 -32.80
CA LEU A 157 29.76 -26.45 -33.82
C LEU A 157 30.23 -26.03 -35.23
N ILE A 158 30.32 -24.73 -35.51
CA ILE A 158 30.67 -24.19 -36.85
C ILE A 158 32.15 -23.84 -36.97
N VAL A 159 32.95 -23.84 -35.88
CA VAL A 159 34.41 -23.77 -36.00
C VAL A 159 34.88 -25.03 -36.74
N PRO A 160 35.45 -24.94 -37.95
CA PRO A 160 36.06 -26.10 -38.58
C PRO A 160 37.27 -26.48 -37.74
N SER A 161 37.33 -27.73 -37.29
CA SER A 161 38.55 -28.39 -36.83
C SER A 161 39.59 -28.36 -37.95
N ASN A 162 40.29 -27.24 -38.13
CA ASN A 162 41.49 -27.15 -38.94
C ASN A 162 42.69 -26.96 -38.03
N SER A 163 43.17 -28.07 -37.48
CA SER A 163 44.50 -28.15 -36.90
C SER A 163 45.05 -29.57 -36.97
N GLN A 164 45.65 -29.90 -38.12
CA GLN A 164 46.83 -30.75 -38.15
C GLN A 164 47.95 -29.96 -38.84
N VAL A 165 49.00 -29.60 -38.09
CA VAL A 165 50.40 -29.96 -38.35
C VAL A 165 51.22 -29.55 -37.13
N ALA A 166 52.03 -30.51 -36.67
CA ALA A 166 52.93 -30.44 -35.53
C ALA A 166 54.20 -29.63 -35.81
N GLY A 167 54.80 -29.07 -34.76
CA GLY A 167 56.16 -28.53 -34.73
C GLY A 167 56.67 -28.40 -33.30
N PHE A 168 57.74 -29.16 -33.02
CA PHE A 168 58.58 -29.30 -31.80
C PHE A 168 58.91 -27.95 -31.11
N HIS A 169 59.30 -27.81 -29.84
CA HIS A 169 60.53 -28.29 -29.18
C HIS A 169 60.40 -28.29 -27.63
N ASN A 170 61.23 -29.14 -27.02
CA ASN A 170 61.38 -29.38 -25.59
C ASN A 170 62.23 -28.31 -24.87
N SER A 171 62.02 -28.23 -23.54
CA SER A 171 62.95 -27.82 -22.47
C SER A 171 63.24 -26.34 -22.17
N GLY A 172 62.76 -25.94 -20.97
CA GLY A 172 63.63 -25.35 -19.95
C GLY A 172 63.31 -23.91 -19.54
N GLY A 173 62.82 -23.70 -18.31
CA GLY A 173 62.90 -22.37 -17.69
C GLY A 173 61.89 -22.06 -16.57
N VAL A 174 62.25 -22.46 -15.35
CA VAL A 174 62.05 -21.75 -14.06
C VAL A 174 60.65 -21.22 -13.71
N SER A 175 60.09 -21.84 -12.67
CA SER A 175 58.94 -21.40 -11.90
C SER A 175 59.19 -20.03 -11.25
N VAL A 176 58.36 -19.04 -11.60
CA VAL A 176 58.21 -17.81 -10.83
C VAL A 176 56.77 -17.79 -10.31
N ILE A 177 56.64 -17.83 -8.99
CA ILE A 177 55.36 -17.77 -8.28
C ILE A 177 54.69 -16.43 -8.62
N ALA A 178 53.66 -16.49 -9.46
CA ALA A 178 52.75 -15.37 -9.72
C ALA A 178 51.76 -15.23 -8.54
N PRO A 179 51.44 -14.00 -8.10
CA PRO A 179 50.45 -13.78 -7.05
C PRO A 179 49.04 -14.13 -7.55
N PRO A 180 48.11 -14.51 -6.65
CA PRO A 180 46.77 -14.99 -7.02
C PRO A 180 45.93 -13.88 -7.66
N PRO A 181 45.02 -14.22 -8.61
CA PRO A 181 44.12 -13.24 -9.22
C PRO A 181 43.11 -12.71 -8.21
N GLN A 182 42.98 -11.39 -8.17
CA GLN A 182 41.97 -10.69 -7.38
C GLN A 182 40.55 -11.03 -7.89
N ARG A 183 39.63 -11.25 -6.96
CA ARG A 183 38.20 -11.46 -7.23
C ARG A 183 37.62 -10.25 -7.99
N PRO A 184 36.69 -10.47 -8.93
CA PRO A 184 35.91 -9.38 -9.52
C PRO A 184 35.17 -8.61 -8.42
N SER A 185 35.28 -7.30 -8.46
CA SER A 185 34.52 -6.35 -7.65
C SER A 185 33.02 -6.58 -7.83
N THR A 186 32.30 -6.58 -6.70
CA THR A 186 30.84 -6.55 -6.65
C THR A 186 30.29 -5.33 -7.41
N PRO A 187 29.17 -5.46 -8.16
CA PRO A 187 28.49 -4.31 -8.76
C PRO A 187 27.95 -3.36 -7.66
N PRO A 188 27.83 -2.04 -7.93
CA PRO A 188 27.26 -1.11 -6.97
C PRO A 188 25.77 -1.45 -6.75
N GLN A 189 25.34 -1.44 -5.48
CA GLN A 189 23.93 -1.52 -5.11
C GLN A 189 23.13 -0.38 -5.76
N PRO A 190 21.89 -0.62 -6.22
CA PRO A 190 20.99 0.46 -6.59
C PRO A 190 20.62 1.24 -5.33
N THR A 191 20.93 2.52 -5.32
CA THR A 191 20.38 3.48 -4.36
C THR A 191 18.87 3.47 -4.48
N THR A 192 18.19 3.37 -3.33
CA THR A 192 16.75 3.57 -3.20
C THR A 192 16.38 4.98 -3.65
N ALA A 193 16.07 5.14 -4.93
CA ALA A 193 15.42 6.32 -5.45
C ALA A 193 13.94 6.25 -5.04
N HIS A 194 13.53 7.23 -4.23
CA HIS A 194 12.12 7.52 -3.96
C HIS A 194 11.37 7.76 -5.27
N PRO A 195 10.11 7.31 -5.39
CA PRO A 195 9.30 7.63 -6.57
C PRO A 195 8.96 9.13 -6.61
N PRO A 196 9.05 9.81 -7.76
CA PRO A 196 8.55 11.16 -7.90
C PRO A 196 7.01 11.19 -7.84
N PRO A 197 6.39 12.30 -7.41
CA PRO A 197 4.94 12.44 -7.43
C PRO A 197 4.42 12.45 -8.89
N PRO A 198 3.20 11.96 -9.16
CA PRO A 198 2.66 11.97 -10.51
C PRO A 198 2.38 13.42 -10.95
N SER A 199 3.18 13.91 -11.88
CA SER A 199 2.81 15.07 -12.70
C SER A 199 1.79 14.63 -13.73
N SER A 200 0.80 15.50 -13.89
CA SER A 200 -0.41 15.37 -14.66
C SER A 200 -0.14 15.03 -16.13
N CYS A 201 -0.34 13.77 -16.52
CA CYS A 201 -0.37 13.40 -17.93
C CYS A 201 -1.82 13.42 -18.40
N VAL A 202 -2.18 14.55 -19.03
CA VAL A 202 -3.31 14.72 -19.94
C VAL A 202 -3.37 13.55 -20.93
N PHE A 203 -4.46 12.79 -20.93
CA PHE A 203 -4.72 11.80 -21.97
C PHE A 203 -5.76 12.36 -22.94
N SER A 204 -5.27 12.76 -24.12
CA SER A 204 -6.10 12.89 -25.31
C SER A 204 -6.40 11.48 -25.83
N GLN A 205 -7.68 11.18 -26.01
CA GLN A 205 -8.19 9.93 -26.57
C GLN A 205 -7.67 9.68 -27.99
N PRO A 206 -7.53 8.40 -28.36
CA PRO A 206 -7.88 7.98 -29.70
C PRO A 206 -9.05 7.00 -29.72
N THR A 207 -10.00 7.33 -30.58
CA THR A 207 -11.14 6.54 -31.06
C THR A 207 -10.68 5.31 -31.87
N THR A 208 -11.63 4.38 -32.07
CA THR A 208 -11.62 3.20 -32.97
C THR A 208 -11.03 1.93 -32.34
N ARG A 209 -11.58 0.72 -32.48
CA ARG A 209 -12.72 0.21 -33.26
C ARG A 209 -13.14 -1.13 -32.63
N ALA A 210 -14.44 -1.42 -32.65
CA ALA A 210 -15.03 -2.69 -32.27
C ALA A 210 -14.51 -3.86 -33.12
N LEU A 211 -14.21 -4.99 -32.48
CA LEU A 211 -14.29 -6.32 -33.08
C LEU A 211 -14.94 -7.29 -32.09
N GLU A 212 -15.84 -8.09 -32.65
CA GLU A 212 -16.78 -9.05 -32.09
C GLU A 212 -16.22 -9.99 -31.02
N TYR A 213 -17.02 -10.21 -29.97
CA TYR A 213 -16.89 -11.33 -29.05
C TYR A 213 -17.90 -12.39 -29.49
N GLY A 214 -17.40 -13.45 -30.11
CA GLY A 214 -18.16 -14.65 -30.48
C GLY A 214 -18.09 -15.73 -29.40
N ASP A 215 -19.18 -16.47 -29.30
CA ASP A 215 -19.57 -17.53 -28.37
C ASP A 215 -18.49 -18.49 -27.86
N ILE A 216 -18.59 -18.88 -26.57
CA ILE A 216 -18.07 -20.15 -26.07
C ILE A 216 -19.19 -20.85 -25.30
N GLU A 217 -19.47 -22.07 -25.77
CA GLU A 217 -20.47 -23.02 -25.30
C GLU A 217 -20.33 -23.37 -23.81
N SER A 218 -21.49 -23.59 -23.21
CA SER A 218 -21.68 -24.12 -21.86
C SER A 218 -21.53 -25.64 -21.86
N GLU A 219 -20.35 -26.15 -21.50
CA GLU A 219 -20.20 -27.54 -21.03
C GLU A 219 -20.03 -27.60 -19.51
N ASN A 220 -21.18 -27.86 -18.89
CA ASN A 220 -21.42 -28.75 -17.76
C ASN A 220 -20.20 -29.48 -17.17
N ASN A 221 -19.73 -29.07 -15.98
CA ASN A 221 -18.82 -29.87 -15.18
C ASN A 221 -19.41 -30.12 -13.79
N SER A 222 -20.15 -31.23 -13.69
CA SER A 222 -20.55 -31.90 -12.45
C SER A 222 -19.32 -32.57 -11.83
N TYR A 223 -18.69 -31.92 -10.85
CA TYR A 223 -17.68 -32.56 -10.01
C TYR A 223 -17.67 -31.91 -8.63
N PHE A 224 -18.44 -32.48 -7.70
CA PHE A 224 -18.08 -32.67 -6.30
C PHE A 224 -19.11 -33.65 -5.69
N GLY A 225 -18.66 -34.89 -5.51
CA GLY A 225 -19.17 -35.81 -4.49
C GLY A 225 -18.28 -35.71 -3.25
#